data_AF-A0A8K1DD48-F1
#
_entry.id   AF-A0A8K1DD48-F1
#
_cell.length_a   1.000
_cell.length_b   1.000
_cell.length_c   1.000
_cell.angle_alpha   90.00
_cell.angle_beta   90.00
_cell.angle_gamma   90.00
#
_symmetry.space_group_name_H-M   'P 1'
#
loop_
_entity.id
_entity.type
_entity.pdbx_description
1 polymer ?
#
loop_
_entity_poly.entity_id
_entity_poly.type
_entity_poly.pdbx_seq_one_letter_code
_entity_poly.pdbx_strand_id
1 'polypeptide(L)'
;MGVHNNVHVPKDSWPAFAWYAIEFFIIMAVGMLLAASSMDYFKKLGFDESMTNWIFWGLVGVPYPLYYFIVRPLLLKRPALKI
;
A
#
# COMPACT_ATOMS: atom_id res chain seq x y z
N MET A 1 -47.33 16.10 17.32
CA MET A 1 -46.68 14.96 16.63
C MET A 1 -45.22 15.32 16.43
N GLY A 2 -44.30 14.63 17.11
CA GLY A 2 -42.86 14.88 16.94
C GLY A 2 -42.39 14.28 15.63
N VAL A 3 -41.82 15.09 14.74
CA VAL A 3 -41.17 14.59 13.53
C VAL A 3 -39.88 13.92 13.96
N HIS A 4 -39.82 12.58 13.89
CA HIS A 4 -38.55 11.88 14.04
C HIS A 4 -37.67 12.19 12.83
N ASN A 5 -36.45 12.66 13.10
CA ASN A 5 -35.48 12.97 12.08
C ASN A 5 -34.88 11.67 11.54
N ASN A 6 -35.52 11.09 10.52
CA ASN A 6 -35.11 9.82 9.91
C ASN A 6 -34.05 10.02 8.80
N VAL A 7 -33.20 11.06 8.91
CA VAL A 7 -32.10 11.25 7.95
C VAL A 7 -31.12 10.09 8.13
N HIS A 8 -31.29 9.08 7.29
CA HIS A 8 -30.38 7.95 7.15
C HIS A 8 -29.09 8.47 6.51
N VAL A 9 -28.18 8.99 7.33
CA VAL A 9 -26.79 9.23 6.92
C VAL A 9 -26.19 7.83 6.72
N PRO A 10 -25.83 7.41 5.50
CA PRO A 10 -25.25 6.10 5.27
C PRO A 10 -23.95 6.04 6.05
N LYS A 11 -23.92 5.26 7.13
CA LYS A 11 -22.77 5.26 8.04
C LYS A 11 -21.53 4.58 7.46
N ASP A 12 -21.61 3.96 6.29
CA ASP A 12 -20.45 3.45 5.54
C ASP A 12 -20.78 3.40 4.03
N SER A 13 -20.48 4.47 3.28
CA SER A 13 -20.67 4.48 1.82
C SER A 13 -19.45 4.02 1.03
N TRP A 14 -18.32 3.76 1.68
CA TRP A 14 -17.09 3.33 1.00
C TRP A 14 -16.71 1.89 1.37
N PRO A 15 -16.58 0.97 0.39
CA PRO A 15 -16.21 -0.40 0.66
C PRO A 15 -14.85 -0.49 1.36
N ALA A 16 -14.75 -1.32 2.41
CA ALA A 16 -13.49 -1.50 3.14
C ALA A 16 -12.33 -1.92 2.21
N PHE A 17 -12.58 -2.79 1.24
CA PHE A 17 -11.58 -3.23 0.25
C PHE A 17 -10.99 -2.07 -0.56
N ALA A 18 -11.77 -1.01 -0.81
CA ALA A 18 -11.33 0.11 -1.63
C ALA A 18 -10.28 0.95 -0.91
N TRP A 19 -10.28 0.99 0.44
CA TRP A 19 -9.16 1.55 1.20
C TRP A 19 -7.88 0.75 1.03
N TYR A 20 -7.95 -0.59 1.10
CA TYR A 20 -6.81 -1.46 0.84
C TYR A 20 -6.27 -1.33 -0.58
N ALA A 21 -7.14 -1.14 -1.57
CA ALA A 21 -6.72 -0.91 -2.96
C ALA A 21 -5.96 0.41 -3.11
N ILE A 22 -6.42 1.48 -2.47
CA ILE A 22 -5.72 2.77 -2.47
C ILE A 22 -4.34 2.62 -1.81
N GLU A 23 -4.28 2.01 -0.62
CA GLU A 23 -3.02 1.72 0.08
C GLU A 23 -2.07 0.91 -0.82
N PHE A 24 -2.57 -0.14 -1.48
CA PHE A 24 -1.81 -0.96 -2.42
C PHE A 24 -1.18 -0.12 -3.54
N PHE A 25 -1.95 0.71 -4.24
CA PHE A 25 -1.42 1.52 -5.35
C PHE A 25 -0.40 2.58 -4.89
N ILE A 26 -0.58 3.15 -3.70
CA ILE A 26 0.40 4.07 -3.12
C ILE A 26 1.72 3.34 -2.85
N ILE A 27 1.66 2.18 -2.20
CA ILE A 27 2.86 1.40 -1.87
C ILE A 27 3.53 0.86 -3.15
N MET A 28 2.75 0.47 -4.16
CA MET A 28 3.26 0.10 -5.47
C MET A 28 4.03 1.25 -6.11
N ALA A 29 3.48 2.47 -6.13
CA ALA A 29 4.15 3.63 -6.70
C ALA A 29 5.48 3.92 -5.98
N VAL A 30 5.50 3.86 -4.65
CA VAL A 30 6.72 4.01 -3.85
C VAL A 30 7.74 2.91 -4.18
N GLY A 31 7.31 1.65 -4.24
CA GLY A 31 8.18 0.52 -4.57
C GLY A 31 8.77 0.62 -5.98
N MET A 32 7.98 1.04 -6.96
CA MET A 32 8.45 1.27 -8.33
C MET A 32 9.50 2.37 -8.41
N LEU A 33 9.30 3.50 -7.70
CA LEU A 33 10.26 4.60 -7.68
C LEU A 33 11.57 4.21 -6.95
N LEU A 34 11.46 3.53 -5.80
CA LEU A 34 12.62 3.03 -5.07
C LEU A 34 13.41 2.01 -5.88
N ALA A 35 12.73 1.05 -6.53
CA ALA A 35 13.37 0.08 -7.40
C ALA A 35 14.06 0.78 -8.58
N ALA A 36 13.35 1.65 -9.31
CA ALA A 36 13.89 2.36 -10.47
C ALA A 36 15.14 3.19 -10.12
N SER A 37 15.10 3.96 -9.03
CA SER A 37 16.24 4.77 -8.55
C SER A 37 17.42 3.93 -8.07
N SER A 38 17.20 2.66 -7.71
CA SER A 38 18.26 1.76 -7.25
C SER A 38 18.94 0.99 -8.39
N MET A 39 18.35 0.90 -9.58
CA MET A 39 18.87 0.03 -10.66
C MET A 39 20.26 0.41 -11.15
N ASP A 40 20.58 1.70 -11.17
CA ASP A 40 21.91 2.17 -11.58
C ASP A 40 23.02 1.67 -10.65
N TYR A 41 22.71 1.50 -9.36
CA TYR A 41 23.65 0.92 -8.40
C TYR A 41 23.90 -0.56 -8.70
N PHE A 42 22.85 -1.34 -8.93
CA PHE A 42 22.98 -2.77 -9.24
C PHE A 42 23.69 -3.02 -10.57
N LYS A 43 23.41 -2.21 -11.60
CA LYS A 43 24.15 -2.29 -12.87
C LYS A 43 25.64 -2.00 -12.70
N LYS A 44 26.01 -1.02 -11.86
CA LYS A 44 27.42 -0.70 -11.55
C LYS A 44 28.14 -1.81 -10.79
N LEU A 45 27.42 -2.63 -10.02
CA LEU A 45 27.97 -3.82 -9.37
C LEU A 45 28.27 -4.97 -10.35
N GLY A 46 27.90 -4.83 -11.63
CA GLY A 46 28.17 -5.83 -12.67
C GLY A 46 27.16 -6.96 -12.72
N PHE A 47 25.97 -6.79 -12.15
CA PHE A 47 24.88 -7.77 -12.30
C PHE A 47 24.40 -7.82 -13.76
N ASP A 48 24.09 -9.02 -14.23
CA ASP A 48 23.53 -9.22 -15.55
C ASP A 48 22.07 -8.71 -15.63
N GLU A 49 21.54 -8.63 -16.84
CA GLU A 49 20.18 -8.11 -17.07
C GLU A 49 19.10 -8.97 -16.40
N SER A 50 19.28 -10.30 -16.40
CA SER A 50 18.32 -11.22 -15.77
C SER A 50 18.28 -11.00 -14.26
N MET A 51 19.45 -10.95 -13.60
CA MET A 51 19.53 -10.68 -12.17
C MET A 51 18.99 -9.30 -11.81
N THR A 52 19.30 -8.27 -12.61
CA THR A 52 18.79 -6.91 -12.38
C THR A 52 17.26 -6.86 -12.44
N ASN A 53 16.63 -7.60 -13.35
CA ASN A 53 15.16 -7.70 -13.41
C ASN A 53 14.57 -8.40 -12.17
N TRP A 54 15.19 -9.49 -11.70
CA TRP A 54 14.77 -10.15 -10.46
C TRP A 54 14.90 -9.23 -9.24
N ILE A 55 16.01 -8.50 -9.15
CA ILE A 55 16.25 -7.52 -8.08
C ILE A 55 15.22 -6.39 -8.14
N PHE A 56 14.88 -5.89 -9.34
CA PHE A 56 13.87 -4.85 -9.52
C PHE A 56 12.53 -5.26 -8.89
N TRP A 57 11.98 -6.42 -9.28
CA TRP A 57 10.70 -6.89 -8.75
C TRP A 57 10.77 -7.25 -7.26
N GLY A 58 11.93 -7.75 -6.79
CA GLY A 58 12.19 -7.94 -5.37
C GLY A 58 12.07 -6.63 -4.59
N LEU A 59 12.70 -5.56 -5.06
CA LEU A 59 12.65 -4.24 -4.44
C LEU A 59 11.27 -3.59 -4.51
N VAL A 60 10.52 -3.78 -5.59
CA VAL A 60 9.13 -3.33 -5.68
C VAL A 60 8.27 -3.98 -4.58
N GLY A 61 8.57 -5.23 -4.22
CA GLY A 61 7.86 -5.97 -3.18
C GLY A 61 8.21 -5.59 -1.74
N VAL A 62 9.44 -5.14 -1.45
CA VAL A 62 9.92 -4.88 -0.07
C VAL A 62 9.07 -3.85 0.72
N PRO A 63 8.57 -2.76 0.12
CA PRO A 63 7.73 -1.79 0.83
C PRO A 63 6.43 -2.37 1.40
N TYR A 64 5.88 -3.45 0.82
CA TYR A 64 4.63 -4.06 1.27
C TYR A 64 4.71 -4.60 2.70
N PRO A 65 5.60 -5.54 3.05
CA PRO A 65 5.72 -6.03 4.42
C PRO A 65 6.10 -4.91 5.39
N LEU A 66 6.94 -3.96 5.00
CA LEU A 66 7.26 -2.79 5.83
C LEU A 66 6.01 -1.96 6.13
N TYR A 67 5.18 -1.69 5.13
CA TYR A 67 3.96 -0.92 5.34
C TYR A 67 2.95 -1.69 6.19
N TYR A 68 2.62 -2.93 5.84
CA TYR A 68 1.56 -3.69 6.49
C TYR A 68 1.91 -4.16 7.90
N PHE A 69 3.18 -4.43 8.21
CA PHE A 69 3.60 -4.88 9.55
C PHE A 69 4.07 -3.75 10.47
N ILE A 70 4.56 -2.63 9.94
CA ILE A 70 5.14 -1.55 10.74
C ILE A 70 4.27 -0.30 10.67
N VAL A 71 4.14 0.29 9.49
CA VAL A 71 3.51 1.61 9.32
C VAL A 71 2.02 1.57 9.63
N ARG A 72 1.31 0.60 9.07
CA ARG A 72 -0.13 0.45 9.19
C ARG A 72 -0.58 0.23 10.64
N PRO A 73 -0.04 -0.71 11.43
CA PRO A 73 -0.46 -0.86 12.83
C PRO A 73 -0.07 0.32 13.73
N LEU A 74 0.99 1.07 13.38
CA LEU A 74 1.41 2.25 14.15
C LEU A 74 0.55 3.50 13.84
N LEU A 75 0.28 3.78 12.56
CA LEU A 75 -0.45 4.98 12.13
C LEU A 75 -1.96 4.78 12.11
N LEU A 76 -2.42 3.62 11.65
CA LEU A 76 -3.82 3.29 11.45
C LEU A 76 -4.27 2.30 12.54
N LYS A 77 -4.28 2.74 13.80
CA LYS A 77 -4.82 1.99 14.96
C LYS A 77 -6.33 1.69 14.87
N ARG A 78 -7.00 1.99 13.76
CA ARG A 78 -8.43 1.70 13.63
C ARG A 78 -8.59 0.19 13.42
N PRO A 79 -9.45 -0.49 14.21
CA PRO A 79 -9.75 -1.89 13.94
C PRO A 79 -10.24 -1.95 12.50
N ALA A 80 -9.48 -2.63 11.65
CA ALA A 80 -9.75 -2.64 10.22
C ALA A 80 -11.11 -3.29 9.89
N LEU A 81 -11.71 -3.94 10.89
CA LEU A 81 -12.97 -4.65 10.87
C LEU A 81 -13.56 -4.58 12.30
N LYS A 82 -14.64 -3.81 12.49
CA LYS A 82 -15.69 -4.27 13.41
C LYS A 82 -16.54 -5.20 12.57
N ILE A 83 -16.17 -6.48 12.51
CA ILE A 83 -17.12 -7.54 12.15
C ILE A 83 -17.95 -7.80 13.40
#